data_AF-A0A3E1D5B0-F1
#
_entry.id   AF-A0A3E1D5B0-F1
#
_cell.length_a   1.000
_cell.length_b   1.000
_cell.length_c   1.000
_cell.angle_alpha   90.00
_cell.angle_beta   90.00
_cell.angle_gamma   90.00
#
_symmetry.space_group_name_H-M   'P 1'
#
loop_
_entity.id
_entity.type
_entity.pdbx_description
1 polymer ?
#
loop_
_entity_poly.entity_id
_entity_poly.type
_entity_poly.pdbx_seq_one_letter_code
_entity_poly.pdbx_strand_id
1 'polypeptide(L)'
;MLTAGTVWIALVTYVLMLAAFRYAKQRIFHVLIMVSVILFDLGMPIYLYLYKDWHRRLIVESELTSFLVWIHFMMLVMMYALYVMQVKTALRLLRCDNSMRTDHHAQGRAVLLVRALVIFTGALLVES
;
A
#
# COMPACT_ATOMS: atom_id res chain seq x y z
N MET A 1 -9.54 4.12 19.39
CA MET A 1 -9.79 5.33 18.54
C MET A 1 -8.66 5.59 17.55
N LEU A 2 -7.38 5.56 17.94
CA LEU A 2 -6.23 5.78 17.02
C LEU A 2 -6.13 4.76 15.86
N THR A 3 -6.51 3.50 16.10
CA THR A 3 -6.44 2.41 15.12
C THR A 3 -7.47 2.50 14.01
N ALA A 4 -8.70 2.92 14.34
CA ALA A 4 -9.70 3.26 13.32
C ALA A 4 -9.21 4.46 12.47
N GLY A 5 -8.52 5.41 13.10
CA GLY A 5 -7.90 6.55 12.41
C GLY A 5 -6.91 6.13 11.31
N THR A 6 -6.05 5.14 11.58
CA THR A 6 -5.09 4.65 10.57
C THR A 6 -5.77 3.99 9.37
N VAL A 7 -6.90 3.30 9.59
CA VAL A 7 -7.69 2.70 8.50
C VAL A 7 -8.35 3.79 7.64
N TRP A 8 -8.91 4.82 8.28
CA TRP A 8 -9.49 5.96 7.56
C TRP A 8 -8.45 6.71 6.72
N ILE A 9 -7.26 6.95 7.27
CA ILE A 9 -6.17 7.60 6.52
C ILE A 9 -5.76 6.71 5.34
N ALA A 10 -5.63 5.40 5.54
CA ALA A 10 -5.31 4.47 4.47
C ALA A 10 -6.39 4.48 3.37
N LEU A 11 -7.67 4.55 3.72
CA LEU A 11 -8.78 4.70 2.77
C LEU A 11 -8.70 6.03 1.98
N VAL A 12 -8.39 7.15 2.64
CA VAL A 12 -8.21 8.43 1.95
C VAL A 12 -7.06 8.36 0.95
N THR A 13 -5.91 7.79 1.35
CA THR A 13 -4.77 7.60 0.43
C THR A 13 -5.12 6.68 -0.74
N TYR A 14 -5.99 5.68 -0.54
CA TYR A 14 -6.50 4.82 -1.59
C TYR A 14 -7.36 5.59 -2.61
N VAL A 15 -8.27 6.44 -2.13
CA VAL A 15 -9.09 7.30 -3.01
C VAL A 15 -8.21 8.28 -3.80
N LEU A 16 -7.18 8.85 -3.18
CA LEU A 16 -6.20 9.69 -3.88
C LEU A 16 -5.46 8.90 -4.96
N MET A 17 -5.08 7.64 -4.71
CA MET A 17 -4.42 6.78 -5.68
C MET A 17 -5.36 6.44 -6.86
N LEU A 18 -6.65 6.19 -6.61
CA LEU A 18 -7.66 6.02 -7.66
C LEU A 18 -7.79 7.28 -8.53
N ALA A 19 -7.81 8.45 -7.91
CA ALA A 19 -7.83 9.72 -8.65
C ALA A 19 -6.56 9.89 -9.50
N ALA A 20 -5.38 9.62 -8.93
CA ALA A 20 -4.11 9.66 -9.65
C ALA A 20 -4.06 8.67 -10.81
N PHE A 21 -4.67 7.49 -10.68
CA PHE A 21 -4.80 6.52 -11.76
C PHE A 21 -5.71 7.03 -12.88
N ARG A 22 -6.88 7.60 -12.55
CA ARG A 22 -7.83 8.15 -13.52
C ARG A 22 -7.31 9.38 -14.27
N TYR A 23 -6.51 10.21 -13.59
CA TYR A 23 -5.93 11.44 -14.12
C TYR A 23 -4.44 11.31 -14.44
N ALA A 24 -3.95 10.10 -14.75
CA ALA A 24 -2.54 9.80 -14.98
C ALA A 24 -1.87 10.62 -16.11
N LYS A 25 -2.65 11.28 -16.98
CA LYS A 25 -2.12 12.24 -17.98
C LYS A 25 -1.45 13.44 -17.31
N GLN A 26 -1.91 13.88 -16.15
CA GLN A 26 -1.29 14.93 -15.35
C GLN A 26 -0.11 14.37 -14.56
N ARG A 27 1.06 14.30 -15.21
CA ARG A 27 2.24 13.59 -14.70
C ARG A 27 2.68 14.07 -13.32
N ILE A 28 2.71 15.38 -13.08
CA ILE A 28 3.14 15.94 -11.79
C ILE A 28 2.23 15.47 -10.67
N PHE A 29 0.91 15.62 -10.85
CA PHE A 29 -0.09 15.15 -9.88
C PHE A 29 0.05 13.64 -9.62
N HIS A 30 0.12 12.84 -10.68
CA HIS A 30 0.27 11.39 -10.55
C HIS A 30 1.53 10.99 -9.78
N VAL A 31 2.68 11.54 -10.14
CA VAL A 31 3.97 11.21 -9.50
C VAL A 31 3.97 11.63 -8.03
N LEU A 32 3.49 12.85 -7.71
CA LEU A 32 3.44 13.32 -6.33
C LEU A 32 2.56 12.41 -5.46
N ILE A 33 1.35 12.06 -5.93
CA ILE A 33 0.47 11.16 -5.19
C ILE A 33 1.12 9.79 -5.01
N MET A 34 1.69 9.20 -6.05
CA MET A 34 2.33 7.88 -5.94
C MET A 34 3.49 7.89 -4.95
N VAL A 35 4.35 8.91 -4.97
CA VAL A 35 5.46 9.04 -4.03
C VAL A 35 4.95 9.19 -2.60
N SER A 36 3.99 10.08 -2.35
CA SER A 36 3.40 10.27 -1.02
C SER A 36 2.77 8.99 -0.48
N VAL A 37 2.05 8.26 -1.33
CA VAL A 37 1.39 6.99 -0.97
C VAL A 37 2.41 5.90 -0.64
N ILE A 38 3.46 5.76 -1.45
CA ILE A 38 4.53 4.79 -1.20
C ILE A 38 5.24 5.10 0.13
N LEU A 39 5.57 6.38 0.38
CA LEU A 39 6.20 6.79 1.63
C LEU A 39 5.28 6.55 2.84
N PHE A 40 3.99 6.83 2.71
CA PHE A 40 3.00 6.52 3.73
C PHE A 40 3.01 5.02 4.07
N ASP A 41 2.95 4.15 3.06
CA ASP A 41 2.93 2.70 3.29
C ASP A 41 4.22 2.19 3.91
N LEU A 42 5.37 2.69 3.49
CA LEU A 42 6.66 2.32 4.09
C LEU A 42 6.76 2.81 5.53
N GLY A 43 6.18 3.97 5.83
CA GLY A 43 6.13 4.53 7.18
C GLY A 43 5.16 3.81 8.10
N MET A 44 4.08 3.23 7.58
CA MET A 44 3.02 2.60 8.39
C MET A 44 3.52 1.43 9.27
N PRO A 45 4.31 0.46 8.78
CA PRO A 45 4.88 -0.58 9.64
C PRO A 45 5.78 -0.02 10.74
N ILE A 46 6.56 1.03 10.44
CA ILE A 46 7.44 1.68 11.42
C ILE A 46 6.60 2.38 12.49
N TYR A 47 5.60 3.15 12.07
CA TYR A 47 4.65 3.80 12.97
C TYR A 47 3.96 2.77 13.87
N LEU A 48 3.38 1.72 13.29
CA LEU A 48 2.70 0.71 14.08
C LEU A 48 3.68 -0.01 15.01
N TYR A 49 4.92 -0.31 14.59
CA TYR A 49 5.96 -0.89 15.45
C TYR A 49 6.22 -0.04 16.71
N LEU A 50 6.30 1.27 16.56
CA LEU A 50 6.60 2.18 17.66
C LEU A 50 5.41 2.44 18.60
N TYR A 51 4.18 2.38 18.10
CA TYR A 51 2.99 2.82 18.84
C TYR A 51 2.01 1.70 19.22
N LYS A 52 2.24 0.45 18.79
CA LYS A 52 1.44 -0.72 19.17
C LYS A 52 2.24 -1.67 20.07
N ASP A 53 1.55 -2.27 21.02
CA ASP A 53 2.12 -3.30 21.90
C ASP A 53 2.13 -4.68 21.21
N TRP A 54 3.09 -4.86 20.31
CA TRP A 54 3.23 -6.08 19.51
C TRP A 54 3.57 -7.32 20.33
N HIS A 55 4.30 -7.16 21.43
CA HIS A 55 4.62 -8.28 22.30
C HIS A 55 3.33 -8.89 22.87
N ARG A 56 2.44 -8.05 23.38
CA ARG A 56 1.13 -8.50 23.86
C ARG A 56 0.32 -9.15 22.74
N ARG A 57 0.17 -8.50 21.59
CA ARG A 57 -0.67 -9.02 20.49
C ARG A 57 -0.14 -10.33 19.89
N LEU A 58 1.12 -10.35 19.51
CA LEU A 58 1.68 -11.48 18.77
C LEU A 58 1.96 -12.68 19.67
N ILE A 59 2.40 -12.45 20.91
CA ILE A 59 2.85 -13.52 21.82
C ILE A 59 1.77 -13.87 22.84
N VAL A 60 1.27 -12.89 23.61
CA VAL A 60 0.33 -13.15 24.70
C VAL A 60 -1.04 -13.54 24.15
N GLU A 61 -1.53 -12.81 23.15
CA GLU A 61 -2.80 -13.08 22.48
C GLU A 61 -2.64 -14.12 21.34
N SER A 62 -1.42 -14.62 21.14
CA SER A 62 -1.08 -15.65 20.14
C SER A 62 -1.50 -15.29 18.70
N GLU A 63 -1.67 -14.00 18.37
CA GLU A 63 -2.05 -13.57 17.02
C GLU A 63 -0.98 -13.94 15.97
N LEU A 64 0.26 -14.23 16.37
CA LEU A 64 1.32 -14.63 15.44
C LEU A 64 0.99 -15.90 14.66
N THR A 65 0.19 -16.82 15.22
CA THR A 65 -0.26 -18.03 14.52
C THR A 65 -1.54 -17.81 13.72
N SER A 66 -2.11 -16.60 13.76
CA SER A 66 -3.32 -16.26 13.03
C SER A 66 -3.06 -16.24 11.53
N PHE A 67 -3.89 -16.99 10.81
CA PHE A 67 -3.90 -17.00 9.35
C PHE A 67 -4.05 -15.59 8.76
N LEU A 68 -4.91 -14.75 9.36
CA LEU A 68 -5.18 -13.40 8.86
C LEU A 68 -3.95 -12.49 8.95
N VAL A 69 -3.16 -12.61 10.01
CA VAL A 69 -1.91 -11.83 10.19
C VAL A 69 -0.92 -12.18 9.07
N TRP A 70 -0.73 -13.48 8.78
CA TRP A 70 0.17 -13.92 7.71
C TRP A 70 -0.32 -13.52 6.33
N ILE A 71 -1.62 -13.61 6.06
CA ILE A 71 -2.20 -13.14 4.80
C ILE A 71 -1.97 -11.64 4.63
N HIS A 72 -2.25 -10.84 5.65
CA HIS A 72 -2.00 -9.40 5.60
C HIS A 72 -0.53 -9.08 5.36
N PHE A 73 0.38 -9.76 6.07
CA PHE A 73 1.82 -9.61 5.91
C PHE A 73 2.28 -9.96 4.48
N MET A 74 1.84 -11.09 3.92
CA MET A 74 2.21 -11.48 2.56
C MET A 74 1.67 -10.50 1.50
N MET A 75 0.50 -9.92 1.73
CA MET A 75 -0.03 -8.88 0.86
C MET A 75 0.77 -7.58 0.92
N LEU A 76 1.29 -7.19 2.09
CA LEU A 76 2.23 -6.06 2.21
C LEU A 76 3.52 -6.33 1.41
N VAL A 77 4.08 -7.53 1.52
CA VAL A 77 5.28 -7.93 0.75
C VAL A 77 5.00 -7.85 -0.75
N MET A 78 3.86 -8.39 -1.21
CA MET A 78 3.44 -8.32 -2.61
C MET A 78 3.26 -6.86 -3.06
N MET A 79 2.63 -6.02 -2.24
CA MET A 79 2.44 -4.60 -2.54
C MET A 79 3.79 -3.89 -2.75
N TYR A 80 4.78 -4.14 -1.88
CA TYR A 80 6.11 -3.55 -2.02
C TYR A 80 6.85 -4.06 -3.27
N ALA A 81 6.73 -5.34 -3.60
CA ALA A 81 7.27 -5.88 -4.85
C ALA A 81 6.65 -5.18 -6.07
N LEU A 82 5.33 -5.00 -6.07
CA LEU A 82 4.62 -4.28 -7.13
C LEU A 82 5.07 -2.81 -7.23
N TYR A 83 5.29 -2.11 -6.11
CA TYR A 83 5.84 -0.75 -6.12
C TYR A 83 7.22 -0.70 -6.74
N VAL A 84 8.12 -1.62 -6.39
CA VAL A 84 9.47 -1.68 -6.99
C VAL A 84 9.37 -1.85 -8.51
N MET A 85 8.49 -2.73 -8.98
CA MET A 85 8.27 -2.92 -10.42
C MET A 85 7.69 -1.66 -11.09
N GLN A 86 6.68 -1.04 -10.46
CA GLN A 86 6.04 0.17 -10.96
C GLN A 86 7.01 1.36 -11.03
N VAL A 87 7.89 1.51 -10.04
CA VAL A 87 8.95 2.54 -10.05
C VAL A 87 9.95 2.27 -11.17
N LYS A 88 10.39 1.02 -11.35
CA LYS A 88 11.30 0.65 -12.45
C LYS A 88 10.71 0.97 -13.82
N THR A 89 9.45 0.65 -14.06
CA THR A 89 8.76 0.96 -15.33
C THR A 89 8.51 2.47 -15.49
N ALA A 90 8.18 3.18 -14.39
CA ALA A 90 8.03 4.63 -14.40
C ALA A 90 9.33 5.35 -14.78
N LEU A 91 10.47 4.94 -14.22
CA LEU A 91 11.77 5.53 -14.55
C LEU A 91 12.12 5.34 -16.03
N ARG A 92 11.75 4.21 -16.65
CA ARG A 92 11.91 4.00 -18.10
C ARG A 92 10.99 4.90 -18.92
N LEU A 93 9.73 5.05 -18.51
CA LEU A 93 8.78 5.98 -19.16
C LEU A 93 9.25 7.44 -19.10
N LEU A 94 9.89 7.86 -18.00
CA LEU A 94 10.48 9.19 -17.87
C LEU A 94 11.66 9.40 -18.84
N ARG A 95 12.35 8.32 -19.24
CA ARG A 95 13.38 8.32 -20.30
C ARG A 95 12.78 8.18 -21.72
N CYS A 96 11.49 8.44 -21.87
CA CYS A 96 10.75 8.39 -23.15
C CYS A 96 10.59 6.99 -23.77
N ASP A 97 10.84 5.91 -23.03
CA ASP A 97 10.54 4.55 -23.46
C ASP A 97 9.04 4.26 -23.31
N ASN A 98 8.27 4.62 -24.34
CA ASN A 98 6.81 4.46 -24.34
C ASN A 98 6.34 3.00 -24.42
N SER A 99 7.23 2.04 -24.74
CA SER A 99 6.87 0.62 -24.80
C SER A 99 6.41 0.07 -23.44
N MET A 100 6.94 0.65 -22.35
CA MET A 100 6.62 0.26 -20.98
C MET A 100 5.26 0.77 -20.47
N ARG A 101 4.49 1.52 -21.29
CA ARG A 101 3.26 2.19 -20.85
C ARG A 101 2.15 1.19 -20.49
N THR A 102 2.02 0.12 -21.28
CA THR A 102 1.03 -0.95 -21.04
C THR A 102 1.34 -1.68 -19.74
N ASP A 103 2.61 -2.01 -19.55
CA ASP A 103 3.09 -2.75 -18.37
C ASP A 103 2.94 -1.91 -17.11
N HIS A 104 3.32 -0.63 -17.16
CA HIS A 104 3.13 0.30 -16.05
C HIS A 104 1.65 0.46 -15.69
N HIS A 105 0.76 0.52 -16.68
CA HIS A 105 -0.68 0.62 -16.43
C HIS A 105 -1.26 -0.68 -15.84
N ALA A 106 -0.82 -1.84 -16.32
CA ALA A 106 -1.20 -3.14 -15.75
C ALA A 106 -0.71 -3.30 -14.31
N GLN A 107 0.54 -2.92 -14.04
CA GLN A 107 1.11 -2.86 -12.69
C GLN A 107 0.29 -1.93 -11.77
N GLY A 108 -0.10 -0.74 -12.26
CA GLY A 108 -0.96 0.18 -11.51
C GLY A 108 -2.32 -0.42 -11.11
N ARG A 109 -2.93 -1.23 -11.99
CA ARG A 109 -4.16 -1.98 -11.66
C ARG A 109 -3.91 -3.03 -10.57
N ALA A 110 -2.82 -3.78 -10.68
CA ALA A 110 -2.45 -4.77 -9.67
C ALA A 110 -2.21 -4.12 -8.30
N VAL A 111 -1.50 -2.99 -8.27
CA VAL A 111 -1.26 -2.19 -7.05
C VAL A 111 -2.58 -1.72 -6.43
N LEU A 112 -3.51 -1.19 -7.23
CA LEU A 112 -4.83 -0.77 -6.75
C LEU A 112 -5.63 -1.93 -6.13
N LEU A 113 -5.58 -3.11 -6.74
CA LEU A 113 -6.27 -4.28 -6.21
C LEU A 113 -5.64 -4.74 -4.89
N VAL A 114 -4.32 -4.95 -4.88
CA VAL A 114 -3.59 -5.42 -3.70
C VAL A 114 -3.73 -4.44 -2.54
N ARG A 115 -3.63 -3.13 -2.81
CA ARG A 115 -3.79 -2.10 -1.78
C ARG A 115 -5.18 -2.14 -1.15
N ALA A 116 -6.24 -2.34 -1.93
CA ALA A 116 -7.60 -2.48 -1.39
C ALA A 116 -7.68 -3.68 -0.42
N LEU A 117 -7.07 -4.81 -0.78
CA LEU A 117 -7.03 -6.01 0.06
C LEU A 117 -6.20 -5.80 1.32
N VAL A 118 -5.06 -5.10 1.24
CA VAL A 118 -4.25 -4.71 2.40
C VAL A 118 -5.07 -3.85 3.36
N ILE A 119 -5.79 -2.83 2.86
CA ILE A 119 -6.63 -1.98 3.72
C ILE A 119 -7.75 -2.81 4.35
N PHE A 120 -8.42 -3.66 3.58
CA PHE A 120 -9.50 -4.50 4.06
C PHE A 120 -9.03 -5.45 5.18
N THR A 121 -7.97 -6.21 4.94
CA THR A 121 -7.41 -7.11 5.97
C THR A 121 -6.81 -6.37 7.14
N GLY A 122 -6.23 -5.18 6.92
CA GLY A 122 -5.76 -4.31 8.00
C GLY A 122 -6.91 -3.83 8.89
N ALA A 123 -8.07 -3.51 8.30
CA ALA A 123 -9.28 -3.15 9.05
C ALA A 123 -9.78 -4.32 9.90
N LEU A 124 -9.80 -5.53 9.34
CA LEU A 124 -10.17 -6.74 10.09
C LEU A 124 -9.23 -7.00 11.29
N LEU A 125 -7.93 -6.74 11.13
CA LEU A 125 -6.93 -6.87 12.20
C LEU A 125 -6.96 -5.73 13.24
N VAL A 126 -7.73 -4.67 12.99
CA VAL A 126 -7.94 -3.58 13.95
C VAL A 126 -9.13 -3.88 14.88
N GLU A 127 -10.10 -4.66 14.41
CA GLU A 127 -11.33 -5.02 15.13
C GLU A 127 -11.26 -6.39 15.83
N SER A 128 -10.24 -7.20 15.51
CA SER A 128 -9.89 -8.43 16.23
C SER A 128 -9.10 -8.13 17.51
#